data_AF-A0A382EUZ1-F1
#
_entry.id   AF-A0A382EUZ1-F1
#
_cell.length_a   1.000
_cell.length_b   1.000
_cell.length_c   1.000
_cell.angle_alpha   90.00
_cell.angle_beta   90.00
_cell.angle_gamma   90.00
#
_symmetry.space_group_name_H-M   'P 1'
#
loop_
_entity.id
_entity.type
_entity.pdbx_description
1 polymer ?
#
loop_
_entity_poly.entity_id
_entity_poly.type
_entity_poly.pdbx_seq_one_letter_code
_entity_poly.pdbx_strand_id
1 'polypeptide(L)'
;MIEGELAYAEDRSNDGASAKLYISSINSSSAEVVQTIGGKYYTDIVDGATNANTASKLVKRDGSGNFSAGTITANLTGNASGTSGSTTGNAATATKIASITNSNIVQLAETQTLTNKTLTSPTLTTPALGTPASGVMTNVSGTASSLTAGTATVATTVTITDNENTDENNAIIFTAGGDVDGGNLGLESDGTLTYNPSSGTLTSTVFAGALTGNVTGNVSGTAGSATGNAATATALANGRTIGMTGDGTWTSASFTGAGNVTGAMTLAASGVTAASYGSATAIPVVTVNAKGLVTAVSTAALSAASLDDATALAIALG
;
A
#
# COMPACT_ATOMS: atom_id res chain seq x y z
N MET A 1 9.80 -54.75 106.62
CA MET A 1 10.89 -53.77 106.71
C MET A 1 12.03 -54.35 105.90
N ILE A 2 12.54 -53.62 104.91
CA ILE A 2 13.71 -54.06 104.14
C ILE A 2 14.93 -53.63 104.96
N GLU A 3 15.64 -54.59 105.55
CA GLU A 3 16.98 -54.34 106.09
C GLU A 3 17.93 -54.39 104.88
N GLY A 4 18.35 -53.23 104.39
CA GLY A 4 19.31 -53.15 103.28
C GLY A 4 20.73 -53.25 103.82
N GLU A 5 21.47 -54.28 103.42
CA GLU A 5 22.92 -54.38 103.64
C GLU A 5 23.65 -53.73 102.45
N LEU A 6 24.44 -52.69 102.72
CA LEU A 6 25.33 -52.09 101.72
C LEU A 6 26.67 -52.81 101.76
N ALA A 7 26.94 -53.64 100.76
CA ALA A 7 28.24 -54.28 100.59
C ALA A 7 29.16 -53.38 99.77
N TYR A 8 30.38 -53.15 100.26
CA TYR A 8 31.42 -52.44 99.52
C TYR A 8 32.61 -53.38 99.28
N ALA A 9 33.27 -53.25 98.12
CA ALA A 9 34.57 -53.84 97.89
C ALA A 9 35.64 -52.76 98.00
N GLU A 10 36.55 -52.91 98.97
CA GLU A 10 37.72 -52.06 99.10
C GLU A 10 38.75 -52.43 98.04
N ASP A 11 39.28 -51.41 97.37
CA ASP A 11 40.43 -51.57 96.51
C ASP A 11 41.73 -51.42 97.31
N ARG A 12 42.46 -52.53 97.46
CA ARG A 12 43.74 -52.56 98.18
C ARG A 12 44.94 -52.17 97.31
N SER A 13 44.72 -51.85 96.03
CA SER A 13 45.76 -51.38 95.11
C SER A 13 46.06 -49.88 95.22
N ASN A 14 45.39 -49.18 96.15
CA ASN A 14 45.62 -47.79 96.55
C ASN A 14 45.33 -46.73 95.46
N ASP A 15 44.69 -47.10 94.36
CA ASP A 15 44.18 -46.15 93.36
C ASP A 15 42.65 -46.04 93.35
N GLY A 16 41.97 -46.96 94.05
CA GLY A 16 40.52 -47.01 94.16
C GLY A 16 39.80 -47.45 92.87
N ALA A 17 40.50 -47.75 91.78
CA ALA A 17 39.93 -47.98 90.46
C ALA A 17 38.96 -49.18 90.43
N SER A 18 39.16 -50.16 91.32
CA SER A 18 38.29 -51.33 91.48
C SER A 18 37.30 -51.20 92.64
N ALA A 19 37.33 -50.09 93.38
CA ALA A 19 36.43 -49.87 94.51
C ALA A 19 35.00 -49.69 94.00
N LYS A 20 34.09 -50.53 94.48
CA LYS A 20 32.70 -50.61 94.02
C LYS A 20 31.75 -50.68 95.21
N LEU A 21 30.64 -49.96 95.09
CA LEU A 21 29.49 -50.07 96.01
C LEU A 21 28.44 -50.96 95.37
N TYR A 22 27.93 -51.90 96.15
CA TYR A 22 26.95 -52.87 95.70
C TYR A 22 25.68 -52.85 96.55
N ILE A 23 24.57 -53.23 95.93
CA ILE A 23 23.32 -53.58 96.60
C ILE A 23 22.86 -54.95 96.13
N SER A 24 22.20 -55.70 96.99
CA SER A 24 21.38 -56.83 96.56
C SER A 24 20.00 -56.35 96.14
N SER A 25 19.48 -56.97 95.10
CA SER A 25 18.10 -56.76 94.64
C SER A 25 17.58 -58.07 94.07
N ILE A 26 16.26 -58.24 94.05
CA ILE A 26 15.64 -59.38 93.36
C ILE A 26 15.31 -58.95 91.93
N ASN A 27 15.84 -59.66 90.93
CA ASN A 27 15.57 -59.35 89.53
C ASN A 27 14.17 -59.80 89.09
N SER A 28 13.80 -59.50 87.84
CA SER A 28 12.50 -59.86 87.27
C SER A 28 12.21 -61.37 87.20
N SER A 29 13.19 -62.22 87.52
CA SER A 29 13.08 -63.69 87.60
C SER A 29 13.14 -64.21 89.04
N SER A 30 12.95 -63.35 90.04
CA SER A 30 12.96 -63.70 91.46
C SER A 30 14.31 -64.23 92.00
N ALA A 31 15.41 -63.98 91.29
CA ALA A 31 16.75 -64.32 91.76
C ALA A 31 17.43 -63.11 92.41
N GLU A 32 18.18 -63.34 93.50
CA GLU A 32 19.03 -62.30 94.07
C GLU A 32 20.17 -61.98 93.10
N VAL A 33 20.34 -60.69 92.79
CA VAL A 33 21.39 -60.15 91.95
C VAL A 33 22.08 -59.01 92.67
N VAL A 34 23.40 -59.10 92.72
CA VAL A 34 24.26 -58.02 93.21
C VAL A 34 24.46 -57.01 92.09
N GLN A 35 23.98 -55.77 92.29
CA GLN A 35 24.15 -54.68 91.34
C GLN A 35 25.26 -53.75 91.81
N THR A 36 26.15 -53.35 90.90
CA THR A 36 27.08 -52.26 91.17
C THR A 36 26.37 -50.93 90.97
N ILE A 37 26.35 -50.08 92.00
CA ILE A 37 25.62 -48.80 91.99
C ILE A 37 26.52 -47.57 92.19
N GLY A 38 27.80 -47.78 92.46
CA GLY A 38 28.75 -46.68 92.68
C GLY A 38 30.17 -47.19 92.88
N GLY A 39 31.05 -46.26 93.26
CA GLY A 39 32.49 -46.51 93.37
C GLY A 39 33.30 -45.64 92.41
N LYS A 40 34.61 -45.59 92.63
CA LYS A 40 35.51 -44.64 91.96
C LYS A 40 35.46 -44.79 90.43
N TYR A 41 35.30 -46.01 89.93
CA TYR A 41 35.19 -46.28 88.49
C TYR A 41 34.10 -45.44 87.79
N TYR A 42 32.91 -45.36 88.38
CA TYR A 42 31.79 -44.60 87.79
C TYR A 42 31.92 -43.10 88.04
N THR A 43 32.45 -42.70 89.21
CA THR A 43 32.68 -41.28 89.51
C THR A 43 33.83 -40.72 88.67
N ASP A 44 34.89 -41.47 88.39
CA ASP A 44 36.00 -41.05 87.51
C ASP A 44 35.55 -40.76 86.07
N ILE A 45 34.55 -41.51 85.57
CA ILE A 45 33.98 -41.30 84.24
C ILE A 45 33.23 -39.97 84.17
N VAL A 46 32.49 -39.63 85.24
CA VAL A 46 31.71 -38.39 85.34
C VAL A 46 32.60 -37.19 85.70
N ASP A 47 33.50 -37.34 86.67
CA ASP A 47 34.47 -36.33 87.09
C ASP A 47 35.50 -36.04 85.99
N GLY A 48 35.85 -37.08 85.22
CA GLY A 48 36.70 -36.98 84.04
C GLY A 48 35.97 -36.45 82.79
N ALA A 49 34.68 -36.13 82.87
CA ALA A 49 33.97 -35.47 81.78
C ALA A 49 34.61 -34.11 81.50
N THR A 50 34.78 -33.78 80.22
CA THR A 50 35.46 -32.55 79.80
C THR A 50 34.69 -31.84 78.70
N ASN A 51 34.78 -30.51 78.64
CA ASN A 51 34.24 -29.73 77.54
C ASN A 51 35.20 -29.67 76.34
N ALA A 52 36.39 -30.27 76.47
CA ALA A 52 37.31 -30.48 75.37
C ALA A 52 36.95 -31.75 74.59
N ASN A 53 37.27 -31.79 73.29
CA ASN A 53 37.15 -32.97 72.44
C ASN A 53 38.23 -34.02 72.78
N THR A 54 38.10 -34.68 73.94
CA THR A 54 39.03 -35.72 74.40
C THR A 54 38.44 -37.09 74.12
N ALA A 55 39.22 -37.97 73.49
CA ALA A 55 38.79 -39.33 73.17
C ALA A 55 38.35 -40.10 74.42
N SER A 56 37.31 -40.92 74.27
CA SER A 56 36.80 -41.83 75.33
C SER A 56 36.38 -41.15 76.64
N LYS A 57 36.00 -39.87 76.60
CA LYS A 57 35.42 -39.13 77.73
C LYS A 57 33.99 -38.71 77.42
N LEU A 58 33.17 -38.56 78.46
CA LEU A 58 31.90 -37.85 78.30
C LEU A 58 32.20 -36.38 78.02
N VAL A 59 31.53 -35.83 77.02
CA VAL A 59 31.59 -34.40 76.72
C VAL A 59 30.60 -33.68 77.64
N LYS A 60 31.10 -32.81 78.51
CA LYS A 60 30.25 -31.90 79.30
C LYS A 60 30.07 -30.57 78.58
N ARG A 61 28.96 -29.89 78.83
CA ARG A 61 28.73 -28.53 78.31
C ARG A 61 29.79 -27.58 78.90
N ASP A 62 30.19 -26.57 78.14
CA ASP A 62 31.07 -25.51 78.63
C ASP A 62 30.33 -24.49 79.50
N GLY A 63 31.04 -23.46 79.99
CA GLY A 63 30.46 -22.39 80.82
C GLY A 63 29.41 -21.52 80.11
N SER A 64 29.35 -21.58 78.78
CA SER A 64 28.32 -20.94 77.96
C SER A 64 27.19 -21.90 77.57
N GLY A 65 27.28 -23.17 78.00
CA GLY A 65 26.32 -24.20 77.68
C GLY A 65 26.49 -24.81 76.29
N ASN A 66 27.61 -24.60 75.62
CA ASN A 66 27.86 -25.21 74.31
C ASN A 66 28.34 -26.66 74.47
N PHE A 67 28.05 -27.47 73.46
CA PHE A 67 28.60 -28.81 73.29
C PHE A 67 29.70 -28.76 72.23
N SER A 68 30.94 -29.08 72.59
CA SER A 68 32.09 -29.10 71.67
C SER A 68 32.56 -30.54 71.45
N ALA A 69 32.40 -31.04 70.24
CA ALA A 69 32.91 -32.34 69.79
C ALA A 69 33.46 -32.20 68.37
N GLY A 70 34.34 -33.11 67.95
CA GLY A 70 34.87 -33.12 66.58
C GLY A 70 33.80 -33.44 65.53
N THR A 71 33.48 -34.72 65.36
CA THR A 71 32.41 -35.18 64.48
C THR A 71 31.33 -35.86 65.30
N ILE A 72 30.08 -35.46 65.10
CA ILE A 72 28.91 -36.12 65.68
C ILE A 72 28.19 -36.86 64.56
N THR A 73 28.22 -38.19 64.58
CA THR A 73 27.46 -39.02 63.64
C THR A 73 26.06 -39.26 64.22
N ALA A 74 25.10 -38.41 63.86
CA ALA A 74 23.71 -38.53 64.28
C ALA A 74 22.75 -38.04 63.18
N ASN A 75 21.53 -38.60 63.16
CA ASN A 75 20.45 -38.01 62.37
C ASN A 75 19.99 -36.72 63.05
N LEU A 76 19.99 -35.59 62.34
CA LEU A 76 19.46 -34.33 62.84
C LEU A 76 18.04 -34.11 62.32
N THR A 77 17.05 -34.09 63.21
CA THR A 77 15.70 -33.60 62.91
C THR A 77 15.61 -32.13 63.31
N GLY A 78 15.82 -31.21 62.37
CA GLY A 78 15.79 -29.77 62.61
C GLY A 78 16.81 -29.01 61.74
N ASN A 79 16.97 -27.71 62.02
CA ASN A 79 17.92 -26.86 61.30
C ASN A 79 19.26 -26.76 62.05
N ALA A 80 20.38 -26.86 61.34
CA ALA A 80 21.69 -26.48 61.87
C ALA A 80 21.90 -24.97 61.64
N SER A 81 21.91 -24.17 62.72
CA SER A 81 22.17 -22.73 62.66
C SER A 81 23.63 -22.43 63.03
N GLY A 82 24.31 -21.60 62.23
CA GLY A 82 25.78 -21.39 62.25
C GLY A 82 26.43 -21.86 60.95
N THR A 83 27.60 -21.32 60.58
CA THR A 83 28.23 -21.53 59.26
C THR A 83 28.38 -23.01 58.92
N SER A 84 27.43 -23.54 58.15
CA SER A 84 27.35 -24.92 57.70
C SER A 84 28.37 -25.17 56.59
N GLY A 85 29.64 -25.24 56.96
CA GLY A 85 30.73 -25.56 56.05
C GLY A 85 30.74 -27.03 55.65
N SER A 86 29.72 -27.47 54.90
CA SER A 86 29.69 -28.61 53.97
C SER A 86 28.26 -29.16 53.87
N THR A 87 27.38 -28.48 53.12
CA THR A 87 26.22 -29.16 52.54
C THR A 87 26.75 -30.09 51.43
N THR A 88 26.33 -31.35 51.35
CA THR A 88 26.64 -32.20 50.19
C THR A 88 25.52 -32.06 49.14
N GLY A 89 25.87 -32.10 47.84
CA GLY A 89 24.92 -31.97 46.72
C GLY A 89 24.92 -30.58 46.04
N ASN A 90 23.83 -30.25 45.34
CA ASN A 90 23.72 -29.03 44.52
C ASN A 90 23.92 -27.73 45.32
N ALA A 91 23.67 -27.74 46.63
CA ALA A 91 23.86 -26.57 47.48
C ALA A 91 25.33 -26.18 47.69
N ALA A 92 26.27 -27.13 47.66
CA ALA A 92 27.70 -26.88 47.92
C ALA A 92 28.44 -26.21 46.74
N THR A 93 27.93 -26.37 45.52
CA THR A 93 28.57 -25.89 44.27
C THR A 93 27.95 -24.60 43.73
N ALA A 94 26.94 -24.05 44.42
CA ALA A 94 26.13 -22.94 43.99
C ALA A 94 26.75 -21.55 44.24
N THR A 95 28.06 -21.38 44.04
CA THR A 95 28.72 -20.05 44.14
C THR A 95 28.15 -19.05 43.14
N LYS A 96 27.59 -19.54 42.02
CA LYS A 96 26.94 -18.73 40.99
C LYS A 96 25.52 -18.28 41.32
N ILE A 97 24.84 -18.92 42.28
CA ILE A 97 23.47 -18.52 42.68
C ILE A 97 23.49 -17.28 43.57
N ALA A 98 24.54 -17.07 44.36
CA ALA A 98 24.65 -15.91 45.25
C ALA A 98 24.63 -14.55 44.51
N SER A 99 25.08 -14.50 43.25
CA SER A 99 25.10 -13.29 42.42
C SER A 99 23.93 -13.18 41.44
N ILE A 100 23.04 -14.17 41.40
CA ILE A 100 21.88 -14.19 40.51
C ILE A 100 20.71 -13.48 41.22
N THR A 101 20.21 -12.42 40.62
CA THR A 101 18.94 -11.79 41.01
C THR A 101 17.80 -12.31 40.13
N ASN A 102 16.53 -12.00 40.47
CA ASN A 102 15.38 -12.35 39.63
C ASN A 102 15.51 -11.84 38.18
N SER A 103 16.32 -10.79 37.94
CA SER A 103 16.61 -10.26 36.60
C SER A 103 17.59 -11.11 35.78
N ASN A 104 18.21 -12.12 36.39
CA ASN A 104 19.20 -13.00 35.76
C ASN A 104 18.64 -14.38 35.39
N ILE A 105 17.40 -14.70 35.75
CA ILE A 105 16.77 -16.01 35.50
C ILE A 105 15.45 -15.88 34.73
N VAL A 106 15.17 -16.89 33.90
CA VAL A 106 13.87 -17.09 33.26
C VAL A 106 13.10 -18.08 34.12
N GLN A 107 11.97 -17.67 34.68
CA GLN A 107 11.08 -18.54 35.45
C GLN A 107 10.13 -19.29 34.52
N LEU A 108 9.82 -20.55 34.83
CA LEU A 108 9.09 -21.45 33.93
C LEU A 108 7.61 -21.08 33.75
N ALA A 109 6.98 -20.52 34.79
CA ALA A 109 5.53 -20.30 34.84
C ALA A 109 5.13 -18.81 34.77
N GLU A 110 6.09 -17.90 34.63
CA GLU A 110 5.86 -16.46 34.68
C GLU A 110 6.21 -15.79 33.34
N THR A 111 5.57 -14.66 33.06
CA THR A 111 5.96 -13.82 31.92
C THR A 111 7.29 -13.12 32.24
N GLN A 112 8.30 -13.34 31.41
CA GLN A 112 9.64 -12.80 31.63
C GLN A 112 9.93 -11.59 30.74
N THR A 113 10.52 -10.54 31.32
CA THR A 113 11.06 -9.38 30.58
C THR A 113 12.59 -9.46 30.56
N LEU A 114 13.17 -9.61 29.36
CA LEU A 114 14.61 -9.83 29.17
C LEU A 114 15.34 -8.56 28.73
N THR A 115 15.54 -7.62 29.66
CA THR A 115 16.20 -6.34 29.39
C THR A 115 17.72 -6.49 29.22
N ASN A 116 18.28 -5.90 28.15
CA ASN A 116 19.70 -5.95 27.79
C ASN A 116 20.26 -7.38 27.79
N LYS A 117 19.56 -8.31 27.13
CA LYS A 117 20.04 -9.67 26.91
C LYS A 117 20.16 -9.95 25.42
N THR A 118 21.24 -10.62 25.04
CA THR A 118 21.39 -11.20 23.70
C THR A 118 20.86 -12.62 23.73
N LEU A 119 19.83 -12.91 22.95
CA LEU A 119 19.36 -14.28 22.71
C LEU A 119 19.97 -14.77 21.40
N THR A 120 20.74 -15.84 21.45
CA THR A 120 21.28 -16.48 20.24
C THR A 120 20.28 -17.51 19.74
N SER A 121 19.71 -17.29 18.55
CA SER A 121 18.76 -18.18 17.89
C SER A 121 17.52 -18.57 18.74
N PRO A 122 16.79 -17.62 19.34
CA PRO A 122 15.55 -17.95 20.04
C PRO A 122 14.50 -18.49 19.07
N THR A 123 13.78 -19.54 19.46
CA THR A 123 12.56 -19.99 18.76
C THR A 123 11.37 -19.20 19.28
N LEU A 124 10.67 -18.49 18.39
CA LEU A 124 9.47 -17.73 18.73
C LEU A 124 8.27 -18.42 18.05
N THR A 125 7.35 -19.00 18.81
CA THR A 125 6.22 -19.77 18.27
C THR A 125 5.00 -18.90 17.93
N THR A 126 4.79 -17.79 18.64
CA THR A 126 3.74 -16.79 18.36
C THR A 126 4.15 -15.41 18.88
N PRO A 127 5.24 -14.79 18.39
CA PRO A 127 5.71 -13.54 18.95
C PRO A 127 4.77 -12.38 18.60
N ALA A 128 4.32 -11.66 19.63
CA ALA A 128 3.84 -10.29 19.48
C ALA A 128 5.03 -9.36 19.73
N LEU A 129 5.68 -8.87 18.66
CA LEU A 129 6.85 -7.99 18.78
C LEU A 129 6.49 -6.55 19.18
N GLY A 130 5.20 -6.21 19.28
CA GLY A 130 4.74 -4.84 19.50
C GLY A 130 5.12 -3.91 18.35
N THR A 131 5.49 -2.66 18.67
CA THR A 131 6.05 -1.66 17.74
C THR A 131 7.54 -1.51 18.01
N PRO A 132 8.40 -2.45 17.54
CA PRO A 132 9.84 -2.30 17.73
C PRO A 132 10.31 -1.01 17.05
N ALA A 133 11.16 -0.23 17.73
CA ALA A 133 11.71 1.01 17.17
C ALA A 133 12.54 0.75 15.88
N SER A 134 13.05 -0.47 15.71
CA SER A 134 13.69 -0.97 14.49
C SER A 134 13.58 -2.50 14.47
N GLY A 135 13.14 -3.06 13.34
CA GLY A 135 13.14 -4.49 13.08
C GLY A 135 13.58 -4.75 11.64
N VAL A 136 14.71 -5.42 11.45
CA VAL A 136 15.13 -5.90 10.12
C VAL A 136 14.61 -7.33 9.98
N MET A 137 13.59 -7.51 9.15
CA MET A 137 12.95 -8.81 8.92
C MET A 137 13.45 -9.40 7.59
N THR A 138 14.42 -10.30 7.63
CA THR A 138 15.03 -10.90 6.42
C THR A 138 14.41 -12.23 5.98
N ASN A 139 13.54 -12.83 6.80
CA ASN A 139 13.00 -14.19 6.54
C ASN A 139 11.55 -14.37 7.01
N VAL A 140 10.72 -13.33 6.89
CA VAL A 140 9.28 -13.44 7.17
C VAL A 140 8.60 -13.94 5.91
N SER A 141 8.25 -15.22 5.87
CA SER A 141 7.60 -15.88 4.73
C SER A 141 6.06 -15.87 4.80
N GLY A 142 5.47 -15.11 5.72
CA GLY A 142 4.02 -15.02 5.93
C GLY A 142 3.40 -13.70 5.45
N THR A 143 2.07 -13.65 5.36
CA THR A 143 1.32 -12.44 4.97
C THR A 143 1.42 -11.36 6.04
N ALA A 144 1.99 -10.20 5.70
CA ALA A 144 2.05 -9.03 6.57
C ALA A 144 0.72 -8.24 6.55
N SER A 145 -0.39 -8.90 6.92
CA SER A 145 -1.78 -8.43 6.76
C SER A 145 -2.16 -7.12 7.50
N SER A 146 -1.24 -6.53 8.26
CA SER A 146 -1.45 -5.27 8.99
C SER A 146 -0.21 -4.39 9.01
N LEU A 147 0.75 -4.63 8.11
CA LEU A 147 1.80 -3.66 7.87
C LEU A 147 1.13 -2.43 7.25
N THR A 148 1.03 -1.33 8.00
CA THR A 148 0.80 -0.03 7.39
C THR A 148 1.95 0.18 6.42
N ALA A 149 1.66 0.09 5.12
CA ALA A 149 2.68 0.00 4.08
C ALA A 149 3.67 1.18 4.21
N GLY A 150 4.89 0.88 4.64
CA GLY A 150 6.03 1.69 4.25
C GLY A 150 6.27 1.53 2.75
N THR A 151 7.14 2.35 2.17
CA THR A 151 7.56 2.22 0.77
C THR A 151 8.19 0.83 0.56
N ALA A 152 7.55 -0.03 -0.23
CA ALA A 152 8.21 -1.23 -0.75
C ALA A 152 9.28 -0.82 -1.75
N THR A 153 10.52 -1.31 -1.60
CA THR A 153 11.59 -1.01 -2.56
C THR A 153 11.31 -1.64 -3.93
N VAL A 154 10.67 -2.81 -3.95
CA VAL A 154 10.24 -3.54 -5.15
C VAL A 154 8.90 -4.20 -4.84
N ALA A 155 7.87 -3.89 -5.62
CA ALA A 155 6.61 -4.63 -5.61
C ALA A 155 6.55 -5.50 -6.87
N THR A 156 6.32 -6.81 -6.72
CA THR A 156 6.17 -7.72 -7.87
C THR A 156 4.75 -7.67 -8.46
N THR A 157 3.76 -7.27 -7.67
CA THR A 157 2.37 -7.07 -8.08
C THR A 157 1.78 -5.87 -7.35
N VAL A 158 0.87 -5.16 -8.02
CA VAL A 158 0.04 -4.11 -7.44
C VAL A 158 -1.41 -4.55 -7.60
N THR A 159 -2.18 -4.49 -6.52
CA THR A 159 -3.63 -4.75 -6.59
C THR A 159 -4.31 -3.53 -7.15
N ILE A 160 -4.96 -3.69 -8.30
CA ILE A 160 -5.85 -2.71 -8.91
C ILE A 160 -7.27 -3.27 -8.81
N THR A 161 -8.18 -2.50 -8.24
CA THR A 161 -9.58 -2.89 -8.09
C THR A 161 -10.39 -2.37 -9.27
N ASP A 162 -11.26 -3.22 -9.80
CA ASP A 162 -12.20 -2.83 -10.85
C ASP A 162 -13.33 -1.95 -10.27
N ASN A 163 -13.69 -0.88 -10.98
CA ASN A 163 -14.75 0.03 -10.58
C ASN A 163 -15.47 0.59 -11.80
N GLU A 164 -16.46 -0.11 -12.31
CA GLU A 164 -17.17 0.21 -13.55
C GLU A 164 -18.42 1.06 -13.33
N ASN A 165 -18.75 1.35 -12.08
CA ASN A 165 -20.07 1.88 -11.73
C ASN A 165 -20.05 3.30 -11.16
N THR A 166 -18.88 3.81 -10.77
CA THR A 166 -18.78 5.15 -10.18
C THR A 166 -18.47 6.18 -11.25
N ASP A 167 -19.18 7.30 -11.22
CA ASP A 167 -18.84 8.47 -12.05
C ASP A 167 -17.66 9.21 -11.40
N GLU A 168 -16.46 8.90 -11.88
CA GLU A 168 -15.19 9.47 -11.41
C GLU A 168 -14.18 9.56 -12.55
N ASN A 169 -13.16 10.40 -12.40
CA ASN A 169 -12.05 10.51 -13.36
C ASN A 169 -10.82 9.78 -12.81
N ASN A 170 -10.67 8.50 -13.17
CA ASN A 170 -9.56 7.68 -12.72
C ASN A 170 -8.29 8.02 -13.49
N ALA A 171 -7.21 8.22 -12.74
CA ALA A 171 -5.89 8.45 -13.31
C ALA A 171 -5.40 7.19 -14.03
N ILE A 172 -4.79 7.37 -15.20
CA ILE A 172 -4.10 6.29 -15.89
C ILE A 172 -2.66 6.22 -15.39
N ILE A 173 -2.20 5.01 -15.10
CA ILE A 173 -0.87 4.75 -14.53
C ILE A 173 0.12 4.40 -15.65
N PHE A 174 1.31 4.99 -15.58
CA PHE A 174 2.46 4.76 -16.46
C PHE A 174 3.72 4.47 -15.64
N THR A 175 4.79 4.04 -16.31
CA THR A 175 6.12 3.93 -15.70
C THR A 175 6.77 5.30 -15.57
N ALA A 176 7.44 5.54 -14.45
CA ALA A 176 8.15 6.78 -14.19
C ALA A 176 9.32 6.99 -15.15
N GLY A 177 9.56 8.25 -15.55
CA GLY A 177 10.73 8.63 -16.35
C GLY A 177 10.71 8.21 -17.82
N GLY A 178 9.61 7.61 -18.31
CA GLY A 178 9.46 7.22 -19.72
C GLY A 178 10.42 6.10 -20.16
N ASP A 179 10.93 5.32 -19.22
CA ASP A 179 11.78 4.16 -19.52
C ASP A 179 10.96 3.09 -20.26
N VAL A 180 11.46 2.71 -21.45
CA VAL A 180 10.84 1.74 -22.36
C VAL A 180 11.51 0.36 -22.28
N ASP A 181 12.67 0.26 -21.63
CA ASP A 181 13.43 -0.99 -21.49
C ASP A 181 12.89 -1.86 -20.35
N GLY A 182 12.14 -1.25 -19.41
CA GLY A 182 11.51 -1.89 -18.26
C GLY A 182 12.45 -2.07 -17.06
N GLY A 183 11.90 -2.46 -15.91
CA GLY A 183 12.69 -2.66 -14.67
C GLY A 183 11.89 -2.39 -13.40
N ASN A 184 12.60 -2.14 -12.29
CA ASN A 184 11.98 -1.67 -11.05
C ASN A 184 11.73 -0.16 -11.14
N LEU A 185 10.62 0.20 -11.78
CA LEU A 185 10.24 1.58 -12.07
C LEU A 185 9.15 2.05 -11.12
N GLY A 186 9.15 3.35 -10.82
CA GLY A 186 8.04 4.00 -10.14
C GLY A 186 6.78 4.03 -11.02
N LEU A 187 5.62 4.26 -10.40
CA LEU A 187 4.36 4.51 -11.09
C LEU A 187 4.07 6.01 -11.09
N GLU A 188 3.75 6.56 -12.26
CA GLU A 188 3.34 7.95 -12.45
C GLU A 188 1.95 8.02 -13.09
N SER A 189 1.28 9.15 -12.94
CA SER A 189 0.06 9.46 -13.68
C SER A 189 0.11 10.91 -14.17
N ASP A 190 -0.56 11.18 -15.28
CA ASP A 190 -0.79 12.54 -15.74
C ASP A 190 -2.15 13.03 -15.21
N GLY A 191 -2.15 14.19 -14.56
CA GLY A 191 -3.38 14.80 -14.02
C GLY A 191 -4.39 15.20 -15.10
N THR A 192 -3.98 15.25 -16.38
CA THR A 192 -4.86 15.57 -17.51
C THR A 192 -5.28 14.39 -18.37
N LEU A 193 -4.79 13.17 -18.06
CA LEU A 193 -5.14 11.93 -18.75
C LEU A 193 -5.92 11.00 -17.82
N THR A 194 -7.24 10.96 -18.01
CA THR A 194 -8.14 10.22 -17.12
C THR A 194 -9.12 9.34 -17.88
N TYR A 195 -9.53 8.24 -17.26
CA TYR A 195 -10.59 7.36 -17.71
C TYR A 195 -11.78 7.47 -16.77
N ASN A 196 -12.97 7.69 -17.31
CA ASN A 196 -14.22 7.65 -16.55
C ASN A 196 -14.91 6.29 -16.75
N PRO A 197 -14.96 5.44 -15.73
CA PRO A 197 -15.42 4.07 -15.91
C PRO A 197 -16.94 3.96 -16.08
N SER A 198 -17.73 4.86 -15.50
CA SER A 198 -19.19 4.87 -15.68
C SER A 198 -19.63 5.18 -17.11
N SER A 199 -18.81 5.93 -17.87
CA SER A 199 -19.11 6.35 -19.24
C SER A 199 -18.22 5.68 -20.30
N GLY A 200 -17.15 5.00 -19.89
CA GLY A 200 -16.13 4.48 -20.80
C GLY A 200 -15.31 5.58 -21.49
N THR A 201 -15.28 6.80 -20.95
CA THR A 201 -14.68 7.96 -21.62
C THR A 201 -13.21 8.12 -21.24
N LEU A 202 -12.33 8.19 -22.25
CA LEU A 202 -10.93 8.60 -22.09
C LEU A 202 -10.80 10.10 -22.39
N THR A 203 -10.26 10.86 -21.44
CA THR A 203 -10.03 12.30 -21.56
C THR A 203 -8.54 12.60 -21.59
N SER A 204 -8.08 13.37 -22.58
CA SER A 204 -6.70 13.85 -22.73
C SER A 204 -6.71 15.30 -23.23
N THR A 205 -5.69 16.09 -22.90
CA THR A 205 -5.53 17.47 -23.41
C THR A 205 -5.21 17.50 -24.91
N VAL A 206 -4.32 16.62 -25.38
CA VAL A 206 -3.87 16.54 -26.78
C VAL A 206 -3.63 15.09 -27.15
N PHE A 207 -4.06 14.71 -28.35
CA PHE A 207 -3.62 13.48 -28.99
C PHE A 207 -2.65 13.81 -30.13
N ALA A 208 -1.43 13.28 -30.05
CA ALA A 208 -0.42 13.43 -31.09
C ALA A 208 -0.31 12.12 -31.88
N GLY A 209 -0.82 12.10 -33.11
CA GLY A 209 -0.77 10.93 -33.98
C GLY A 209 -1.93 10.90 -34.98
N ALA A 210 -1.86 9.96 -35.92
CA ALA A 210 -2.98 9.68 -36.81
C ALA A 210 -4.10 8.96 -36.03
N LEU A 211 -5.34 9.42 -36.19
CA LEU A 211 -6.51 8.65 -35.74
C LEU A 211 -6.94 7.72 -36.88
N THR A 212 -6.81 6.42 -36.66
CA THR A 212 -7.24 5.39 -37.62
C THR A 212 -8.61 4.85 -37.22
N GLY A 213 -9.51 4.66 -38.20
CA GLY A 213 -10.87 4.13 -37.96
C GLY A 213 -11.97 5.19 -38.05
N ASN A 214 -13.20 4.79 -37.71
CA ASN A 214 -14.35 5.69 -37.73
C ASN A 214 -14.36 6.57 -36.49
N VAL A 215 -14.57 7.88 -36.67
CA VAL A 215 -14.96 8.78 -35.58
C VAL A 215 -16.48 8.85 -35.56
N THR A 216 -17.11 8.16 -34.60
CA THR A 216 -18.57 8.10 -34.47
C THR A 216 -19.18 9.34 -33.80
N GLY A 217 -18.41 10.43 -33.69
CA GLY A 217 -18.82 11.72 -33.12
C GLY A 217 -18.33 12.90 -33.95
N ASN A 218 -18.48 14.11 -33.40
CA ASN A 218 -18.07 15.32 -34.08
C ASN A 218 -16.55 15.51 -34.01
N VAL A 219 -15.91 15.69 -35.16
CA VAL A 219 -14.55 16.24 -35.24
C VAL A 219 -14.69 17.76 -35.34
N SER A 220 -14.29 18.48 -34.28
CA SER A 220 -14.24 19.95 -34.30
C SER A 220 -12.82 20.44 -34.65
N GLY A 221 -12.71 21.57 -35.36
CA GLY A 221 -11.44 22.13 -35.83
C GLY A 221 -11.19 21.97 -37.34
N THR A 222 -10.03 22.42 -37.81
CA THR A 222 -9.60 22.26 -39.21
C THR A 222 -8.96 20.88 -39.36
N ALA A 223 -9.68 19.92 -39.93
CA ALA A 223 -8.96 18.77 -40.48
C ALA A 223 -8.08 19.31 -41.61
N GLY A 224 -6.75 19.21 -41.47
CA GLY A 224 -5.78 19.67 -42.48
C GLY A 224 -6.04 19.09 -43.88
N SER A 225 -6.79 17.98 -43.92
CA SER A 225 -7.59 17.57 -45.05
C SER A 225 -8.91 17.02 -44.50
N ALA A 226 -9.91 17.89 -44.27
CA ALA A 226 -11.29 17.44 -44.34
C ALA A 226 -11.48 17.01 -45.79
N THR A 227 -11.28 15.72 -46.08
CA THR A 227 -11.80 15.16 -47.32
C THR A 227 -13.32 15.22 -47.21
N GLY A 228 -13.90 16.40 -47.49
CA GLY A 228 -15.33 16.66 -47.51
C GLY A 228 -15.77 18.05 -47.03
N ASN A 229 -16.57 18.70 -47.88
CA ASN A 229 -17.85 19.32 -47.50
C ASN A 229 -18.95 18.21 -47.48
N ALA A 230 -18.60 16.97 -47.09
CA ALA A 230 -19.28 15.77 -47.55
C ALA A 230 -20.46 15.29 -46.69
N ALA A 231 -20.60 15.73 -45.45
CA ALA A 231 -21.75 15.26 -44.67
C ALA A 231 -23.08 15.72 -45.29
N THR A 232 -23.15 16.95 -45.82
CA THR A 232 -24.37 17.46 -46.50
C THR A 232 -24.15 18.31 -47.75
N ALA A 233 -22.96 18.85 -48.02
CA ALA A 233 -22.62 19.48 -49.31
C ALA A 233 -22.00 18.49 -50.32
N THR A 234 -22.17 17.18 -50.10
CA THR A 234 -21.94 16.10 -51.08
C THR A 234 -22.65 16.37 -52.41
N ALA A 235 -23.81 17.05 -52.37
CA ALA A 235 -24.58 17.36 -53.56
C ALA A 235 -23.89 18.34 -54.53
N LEU A 236 -22.98 19.18 -54.04
CA LEU A 236 -22.18 20.13 -54.82
C LEU A 236 -20.80 19.56 -55.21
N ALA A 237 -20.46 18.34 -54.77
CA ALA A 237 -19.35 17.58 -55.35
C ALA A 237 -19.60 17.33 -56.84
N ASN A 238 -20.85 17.03 -57.20
CA ASN A 238 -21.33 17.11 -58.57
C ASN A 238 -21.79 18.53 -58.83
N GLY A 239 -20.97 19.28 -59.55
CA GLY A 239 -21.29 20.67 -59.82
C GLY A 239 -22.64 20.81 -60.52
N ARG A 240 -23.42 21.79 -60.09
CA ARG A 240 -24.79 22.00 -60.56
C ARG A 240 -24.84 23.19 -61.50
N THR A 241 -25.70 23.14 -62.51
CA THR A 241 -26.01 24.31 -63.33
C THR A 241 -27.08 25.14 -62.64
N ILE A 242 -26.90 26.44 -62.71
CA ILE A 242 -27.85 27.45 -62.24
C ILE A 242 -28.47 28.02 -63.51
N GLY A 243 -29.73 27.66 -63.76
CA GLY A 243 -30.48 28.12 -64.91
C GLY A 243 -31.42 29.26 -64.55
N MET A 244 -31.59 30.20 -65.48
CA MET A 244 -32.65 31.21 -65.47
C MET A 244 -33.58 30.99 -66.66
N THR A 245 -34.88 31.04 -66.44
CA THR A 245 -35.94 30.91 -67.47
C THR A 245 -36.82 32.15 -67.49
N GLY A 246 -37.57 32.36 -68.59
CA GLY A 246 -38.42 33.55 -68.80
C GLY A 246 -37.87 34.49 -69.87
N ASP A 247 -38.03 35.80 -69.69
CA ASP A 247 -37.69 36.84 -70.68
C ASP A 247 -36.18 37.01 -70.95
N GLY A 248 -35.35 36.32 -70.19
CA GLY A 248 -33.98 36.08 -70.61
C GLY A 248 -33.46 34.72 -70.17
N THR A 249 -32.45 34.29 -70.91
CA THR A 249 -31.79 33.02 -70.77
C THR A 249 -30.38 33.28 -70.25
N TRP A 250 -30.06 32.63 -69.14
CA TRP A 250 -28.70 32.43 -68.69
C TRP A 250 -28.60 31.05 -68.06
N THR A 251 -27.48 30.39 -68.28
CA THR A 251 -27.17 29.11 -67.65
C THR A 251 -25.72 29.18 -67.24
N SER A 252 -25.48 28.94 -65.95
CA SER A 252 -24.12 28.96 -65.44
C SER A 252 -23.26 27.84 -66.00
N ALA A 253 -21.94 28.05 -65.97
CA ALA A 253 -21.02 26.92 -65.87
C ALA A 253 -21.28 26.10 -64.59
N SER A 254 -20.70 24.92 -64.49
CA SER A 254 -20.88 24.01 -63.34
C SER A 254 -20.45 24.65 -62.01
N PHE A 255 -21.38 24.79 -61.07
CA PHE A 255 -21.14 25.34 -59.74
C PHE A 255 -20.78 24.23 -58.75
N THR A 256 -19.54 24.24 -58.26
CA THR A 256 -19.00 23.25 -57.32
C THR A 256 -18.64 23.84 -55.94
N GLY A 257 -18.90 25.13 -55.74
CA GLY A 257 -18.47 25.86 -54.53
C GLY A 257 -16.97 26.20 -54.48
N ALA A 258 -16.19 25.85 -55.52
CA ALA A 258 -14.76 26.16 -55.61
C ALA A 258 -14.45 27.63 -55.94
N GLY A 259 -15.44 28.37 -56.44
CA GLY A 259 -15.27 29.77 -56.85
C GLY A 259 -16.58 30.39 -57.35
N ASN A 260 -16.51 31.65 -57.77
CA ASN A 260 -17.67 32.41 -58.20
C ASN A 260 -18.18 31.96 -59.57
N VAL A 261 -19.50 32.01 -59.74
CA VAL A 261 -20.16 31.76 -61.02
C VAL A 261 -20.58 33.09 -61.63
N THR A 262 -20.19 33.34 -62.88
CA THR A 262 -20.52 34.60 -63.59
C THR A 262 -20.90 34.33 -65.05
N GLY A 263 -21.64 35.24 -65.65
CA GLY A 263 -21.93 35.25 -67.07
C GLY A 263 -22.98 36.29 -67.45
N ALA A 264 -23.05 36.63 -68.73
CA ALA A 264 -23.99 37.63 -69.24
C ALA A 264 -25.34 36.98 -69.60
N MET A 265 -26.44 37.58 -69.13
CA MET A 265 -27.81 37.17 -69.47
C MET A 265 -28.17 37.62 -70.89
N THR A 266 -28.86 36.75 -71.63
CA THR A 266 -29.37 37.05 -72.98
C THR A 266 -30.87 37.22 -72.93
N LEU A 267 -31.41 38.38 -73.33
CA LEU A 267 -32.86 38.57 -73.44
C LEU A 267 -33.43 37.80 -74.64
N ALA A 268 -34.64 37.27 -74.49
CA ALA A 268 -35.42 36.68 -75.57
C ALA A 268 -35.87 37.75 -76.58
N ALA A 269 -36.24 37.32 -77.79
CA ALA A 269 -36.82 38.22 -78.78
C ALA A 269 -38.19 38.71 -78.29
N SER A 270 -38.45 40.02 -78.36
CA SER A 270 -39.73 40.58 -77.92
C SER A 270 -40.88 40.31 -78.89
N GLY A 271 -40.59 39.74 -80.07
CA GLY A 271 -41.53 39.56 -81.18
C GLY A 271 -41.54 40.72 -82.18
N VAL A 272 -40.87 41.84 -81.88
CA VAL A 272 -40.70 42.95 -82.83
C VAL A 272 -39.61 42.62 -83.85
N THR A 273 -39.85 42.87 -85.13
CA THR A 273 -38.84 42.68 -86.19
C THR A 273 -37.71 43.70 -86.03
N ALA A 274 -36.45 43.27 -86.19
CA ALA A 274 -35.33 44.21 -86.15
C ALA A 274 -35.41 45.15 -87.36
N ALA A 275 -35.76 46.41 -87.13
CA ALA A 275 -35.87 47.41 -88.18
C ALA A 275 -35.81 48.83 -87.60
N SER A 276 -35.64 49.76 -88.52
CA SER A 276 -35.91 51.17 -88.31
C SER A 276 -37.38 51.43 -88.59
N TYR A 277 -38.12 51.77 -87.54
CA TYR A 277 -39.53 52.10 -87.63
C TYR A 277 -39.70 53.62 -87.67
N GLY A 278 -40.24 54.10 -88.78
CA GLY A 278 -40.41 55.51 -89.10
C GLY A 278 -40.05 55.78 -90.57
N SER A 279 -40.32 56.99 -91.06
CA SER A 279 -40.04 57.41 -92.43
C SER A 279 -39.99 58.94 -92.55
N ALA A 280 -39.77 59.45 -93.76
CA ALA A 280 -39.93 60.87 -94.07
C ALA A 280 -41.31 61.44 -93.71
N THR A 281 -42.35 60.60 -93.63
CA THR A 281 -43.73 60.97 -93.24
C THR A 281 -44.12 60.48 -91.84
N ALA A 282 -43.30 59.63 -91.19
CA ALA A 282 -43.49 59.11 -89.84
C ALA A 282 -42.19 59.28 -89.02
N ILE A 283 -41.93 60.50 -88.54
CA ILE A 283 -40.72 60.87 -87.79
C ILE A 283 -41.05 60.82 -86.28
N PRO A 284 -40.18 60.27 -85.40
CA PRO A 284 -38.79 59.85 -85.62
C PRO A 284 -38.65 58.43 -86.17
N VAL A 285 -37.47 58.16 -86.73
CA VAL A 285 -37.04 56.82 -87.12
C VAL A 285 -36.31 56.18 -85.95
N VAL A 286 -36.93 55.21 -85.29
CA VAL A 286 -36.37 54.44 -84.17
C VAL A 286 -35.90 53.10 -84.68
N THR A 287 -34.62 52.79 -84.47
CA THR A 287 -34.07 51.48 -84.76
C THR A 287 -34.10 50.62 -83.51
N VAL A 288 -34.74 49.46 -83.62
CA VAL A 288 -34.70 48.43 -82.57
C VAL A 288 -33.99 47.19 -83.10
N ASN A 289 -33.34 46.46 -82.20
CA ASN A 289 -32.86 45.13 -82.53
C ASN A 289 -33.97 44.08 -82.36
N ALA A 290 -33.68 42.83 -82.74
CA ALA A 290 -34.63 41.72 -82.66
C ALA A 290 -35.06 41.37 -81.21
N LYS A 291 -34.33 41.88 -80.20
CA LYS A 291 -34.68 41.75 -78.78
C LYS A 291 -35.59 42.88 -78.30
N GLY A 292 -36.01 43.79 -79.18
CA GLY A 292 -36.85 44.94 -78.85
C GLY A 292 -36.10 46.07 -78.14
N LEU A 293 -34.78 45.98 -78.01
CA LEU A 293 -33.98 47.06 -77.42
C LEU A 293 -33.78 48.15 -78.48
N VAL A 294 -34.02 49.40 -78.11
CA VAL A 294 -33.72 50.57 -78.94
C VAL A 294 -32.21 50.68 -79.08
N THR A 295 -31.71 50.63 -80.31
CA THR A 295 -30.27 50.73 -80.62
C THR A 295 -29.89 52.07 -81.23
N ALA A 296 -30.84 52.79 -81.84
CA ALA A 296 -30.63 54.14 -82.33
C ALA A 296 -31.97 54.89 -82.46
N VAL A 297 -31.91 56.22 -82.40
CA VAL A 297 -33.05 57.10 -82.69
C VAL A 297 -32.56 58.22 -83.59
N SER A 298 -33.28 58.48 -84.68
CA SER A 298 -32.94 59.50 -85.68
C SER A 298 -34.19 60.12 -86.30
N THR A 299 -34.01 61.08 -87.21
CA THR A 299 -35.09 61.70 -87.99
C THR A 299 -34.81 61.56 -89.49
N ALA A 300 -35.83 61.31 -90.32
CA ALA A 300 -35.68 61.28 -91.77
C ALA A 300 -36.01 62.63 -92.42
N ALA A 301 -35.36 62.96 -93.55
CA ALA A 301 -35.69 64.15 -94.33
C ALA A 301 -37.05 63.98 -95.04
N LEU A 302 -37.90 65.02 -95.02
CA LEU A 302 -39.27 64.98 -95.54
C LEU A 302 -39.29 64.86 -97.09
N SER A 303 -40.02 63.88 -97.64
CA SER A 303 -40.23 63.74 -99.09
C SER A 303 -41.55 64.40 -99.47
N ALA A 304 -41.48 65.59 -100.05
CA ALA A 304 -42.60 66.13 -100.82
C ALA A 304 -42.47 65.61 -102.25
N ALA A 305 -43.54 65.06 -102.84
CA ALA A 305 -43.51 64.59 -104.22
C ALA A 305 -43.11 65.75 -105.15
N SER A 306 -42.00 65.58 -105.90
CA SER A 306 -41.68 66.50 -106.98
C SER A 306 -42.74 66.34 -108.06
N LEU A 307 -43.53 67.38 -108.29
CA LEU A 307 -44.31 67.49 -109.52
C LEU A 307 -43.27 67.45 -110.66
N ASP A 308 -43.23 66.40 -111.49
CA ASP A 308 -42.37 66.42 -112.67
C ASP A 308 -42.89 67.52 -113.57
N ASP A 309 -42.08 68.56 -113.76
CA ASP A 309 -42.43 69.77 -114.47
C ASP A 309 -42.85 69.47 -115.92
N ALA A 310 -42.46 68.31 -116.46
CA ALA A 310 -42.92 67.84 -117.76
C ALA A 310 -44.36 67.29 -117.74
N THR A 311 -44.82 66.63 -116.66
CA THR A 311 -46.26 66.42 -116.47
C THR A 311 -46.92 67.73 -116.11
N ALA A 312 -46.31 68.62 -115.33
CA ALA A 312 -46.83 69.97 -115.10
C ALA A 312 -46.92 70.83 -116.39
N LEU A 313 -46.24 70.46 -117.49
CA LEU A 313 -46.22 71.19 -118.76
C LEU A 313 -46.90 70.45 -119.95
N ALA A 314 -47.05 69.11 -119.89
CA ALA A 314 -48.14 68.44 -120.59
C ALA A 314 -49.50 68.89 -119.99
N ILE A 315 -49.49 69.17 -118.68
CA ILE A 315 -50.43 70.01 -117.91
C ILE A 315 -50.14 71.51 -118.21
N ALA A 316 -49.89 71.89 -119.48
CA ALA A 316 -49.94 73.31 -119.91
C ALA A 316 -50.20 73.54 -121.42
N LEU A 317 -49.82 72.63 -122.34
CA LEU A 317 -49.92 72.89 -123.81
C LEU A 317 -50.42 71.71 -124.67
N GLY A 318 -51.42 70.97 -124.20
CA GLY A 318 -52.26 70.07 -125.02
C GLY A 318 -53.68 70.01 -124.48
#